data_AF-A0A8R7TPN8-F1
#
_entry.id   AF-A0A8R7TPN8-F1
#
_cell.length_a   1.000
_cell.length_b   1.000
_cell.length_c   1.000
_cell.angle_alpha   90.00
_cell.angle_beta   90.00
_cell.angle_gamma   90.00
#
_symmetry.space_group_name_H-M   'P 1'
#
loop_
_entity.id
_entity.type
_entity.pdbx_description
1 polymer ?
#
loop_
_entity_poly.entity_id
_entity_poly.type
_entity_poly.pdbx_seq_one_letter_code
_entity_poly.pdbx_strand_id
1 'polypeptide(L)'
;LQASHWNSILESELWELRQEEADIFPALQLSYMHLPFYLKRCFAFCSVYPKDYKFQKARIAEVWVAEGFVESQGGVPIQDI
;
A
#
# COMPACT_ATOMS: atom_id res chain seq x y z
N LEU A 1 6.77 14.99 -3.65
CA LEU A 1 5.52 14.90 -4.44
C LEU A 1 5.15 16.30 -4.89
N GLN A 2 5.00 16.53 -6.21
CA GLN A 2 4.72 17.85 -6.78
C GLN A 2 3.21 18.16 -6.71
N ALA A 3 2.83 19.43 -6.62
CA ALA A 3 1.42 19.84 -6.54
C ALA A 3 0.53 19.27 -7.68
N SER A 4 1.12 19.08 -8.86
CA SER A 4 0.49 18.45 -10.03
C SER A 4 -0.02 17.04 -9.77
N HIS A 5 0.64 16.26 -8.92
CA HIS A 5 0.20 14.91 -8.55
C HIS A 5 -1.12 14.95 -7.76
N TRP A 6 -1.21 15.86 -6.80
CA TRP A 6 -2.43 16.04 -6.00
C TRP A 6 -3.56 16.63 -6.83
N ASN A 7 -3.27 17.52 -7.79
CA ASN A 7 -4.28 18.02 -8.73
C ASN A 7 -4.84 16.89 -9.61
N SER A 8 -4.01 15.96 -10.09
CA SER A 8 -4.50 14.80 -10.85
C SER A 8 -5.38 13.86 -10.01
N ILE A 9 -5.06 13.68 -8.73
CA ILE A 9 -5.93 12.94 -7.80
C ILE A 9 -7.25 13.71 -7.60
N LEU A 10 -7.17 15.04 -7.48
CA LEU A 10 -8.32 15.93 -7.38
C LEU A 10 -9.21 15.91 -8.64
N GLU A 11 -8.64 15.66 -9.81
CA GLU A 11 -9.42 15.61 -11.06
C GLU A 11 -9.98 14.21 -11.35
N SER A 12 -9.67 13.20 -10.51
CA SER A 12 -10.07 11.81 -10.79
C SER A 12 -11.55 11.49 -10.50
N GLU A 13 -12.25 12.34 -9.74
CA GLU A 13 -13.68 12.18 -9.36
C GLU A 13 -14.03 10.85 -8.63
N LEU A 14 -13.02 10.07 -8.23
CA LEU A 14 -13.20 8.75 -7.61
C LEU A 14 -13.82 8.81 -6.21
N TRP A 15 -13.89 10.00 -5.60
CA TRP A 15 -14.63 10.25 -4.37
C TRP A 15 -16.14 10.38 -4.57
N GLU A 16 -16.64 10.54 -5.80
CA GLU A 16 -18.08 10.65 -6.09
C GLU A 16 -18.75 9.29 -6.27
N LEU A 17 -17.95 8.22 -6.34
CA LEU A 17 -18.39 6.83 -6.37
C LEU A 17 -18.99 6.45 -5.01
N ARG A 18 -20.23 6.89 -4.77
CA ARG A 18 -21.03 6.50 -3.61
C ARG A 18 -21.12 4.98 -3.53
N GLN A 19 -20.61 4.41 -2.45
CA GLN A 19 -20.96 3.05 -2.04
C GLN A 19 -21.61 3.11 -0.68
N GLU A 20 -22.78 2.49 -0.60
CA GLU A 20 -23.56 2.38 0.62
C GLU A 20 -22.72 1.67 1.68
N GLU A 21 -22.64 2.28 2.87
CA GLU A 21 -21.98 1.81 4.09
C GLU A 21 -20.48 2.18 4.29
N ALA A 22 -20.27 3.19 5.15
CA ALA A 22 -19.03 3.55 5.85
C ALA A 22 -17.82 4.00 4.99
N ASP A 23 -17.72 5.34 4.91
CA ASP A 23 -17.12 6.20 3.89
C ASP A 23 -15.57 6.36 3.91
N ILE A 24 -14.81 5.30 4.21
CA ILE A 24 -13.32 5.33 4.06
C ILE A 24 -12.84 4.62 2.79
N PHE A 25 -13.70 3.81 2.17
CA PHE A 25 -13.35 2.98 1.04
C PHE A 25 -12.86 3.77 -0.19
N PRO A 26 -13.48 4.90 -0.59
CA PRO A 26 -12.99 5.69 -1.73
C PRO A 26 -11.58 6.23 -1.51
N ALA A 27 -11.28 6.72 -0.29
CA ALA A 27 -9.97 7.24 0.06
C ALA A 27 -8.89 6.14 0.10
N LEU A 28 -9.23 4.94 0.61
CA LEU A 28 -8.31 3.80 0.61
C LEU A 28 -8.06 3.26 -0.80
N GLN A 29 -9.10 3.20 -1.63
CA GLN A 29 -8.99 2.78 -3.03
C GLN A 29 -8.10 3.75 -3.81
N LEU A 30 -8.32 5.06 -3.66
CA LEU A 30 -7.44 6.11 -4.20
C LEU A 30 -6.00 5.93 -3.74
N SER A 31 -5.78 5.79 -2.43
CA SER A 31 -4.45 5.57 -1.87
C SER A 31 -3.77 4.35 -2.49
N TYR A 32 -4.50 3.24 -2.67
CA TYR A 32 -3.98 2.04 -3.31
C TYR A 32 -3.69 2.23 -4.80
N MET A 33 -4.54 2.95 -5.54
CA MET A 33 -4.34 3.21 -6.98
C MET A 33 -3.10 4.05 -7.26
N HIS A 34 -2.80 5.02 -6.39
CA HIS A 34 -1.63 5.89 -6.54
C HIS A 34 -0.36 5.37 -5.86
N LEU A 35 -0.45 4.23 -5.16
CA LEU A 35 0.70 3.58 -4.55
C LEU A 35 1.68 3.06 -5.64
N PRO A 36 3.01 3.19 -5.45
CA PRO A 36 3.98 2.56 -6.35
C PRO A 36 3.73 1.06 -6.54
N PHE A 37 4.01 0.54 -7.74
CA PHE A 37 3.70 -0.85 -8.10
C PHE A 37 4.26 -1.90 -7.11
N TYR A 38 5.51 -1.72 -6.68
CA TYR A 38 6.15 -2.63 -5.71
C TYR A 38 5.44 -2.63 -4.34
N LEU A 39 4.96 -1.47 -3.90
CA LEU A 39 4.21 -1.32 -2.64
C LEU A 39 2.78 -1.86 -2.75
N LYS A 40 2.14 -1.83 -3.93
CA LYS A 40 0.81 -2.44 -4.11
C LYS A 40 0.82 -3.92 -3.77
N ARG A 41 1.84 -4.65 -4.22
CA ARG A 41 2.01 -6.08 -3.93
C ARG A 41 2.21 -6.32 -2.43
N CYS A 42 3.07 -5.53 -1.79
CA CYS A 42 3.32 -5.60 -0.34
C CYS A 42 2.04 -5.34 0.46
N PHE A 43 1.27 -4.30 0.11
CA PHE A 43 0.03 -3.94 0.79
C PHE A 43 -1.08 -4.99 0.58
N ALA A 44 -1.24 -5.49 -0.66
CA ALA A 44 -2.22 -6.52 -0.96
C ALA A 44 -1.94 -7.83 -0.18
N PHE A 45 -0.67 -8.18 0.03
CA PHE A 45 -0.29 -9.35 0.83
C PHE A 45 -0.79 -9.30 2.28
N CYS A 46 -0.89 -8.11 2.88
CA CYS A 46 -1.42 -7.96 4.23
C CYS A 46 -2.86 -8.49 4.37
N SER A 47 -3.64 -8.53 3.28
CA SER A 47 -5.01 -9.05 3.26
C SER A 47 -5.11 -10.58 3.44
N VAL A 48 -4.00 -11.31 3.31
CA VAL A 48 -3.95 -12.77 3.55
C VAL A 48 -4.11 -13.08 5.05
N TYR A 49 -3.80 -12.11 5.92
CA TYR A 49 -3.90 -12.27 7.37
C TYR A 49 -5.28 -11.82 7.87
N PRO A 50 -5.78 -12.41 8.97
CA PRO A 50 -7.03 -11.97 9.58
C PRO A 50 -7.01 -10.48 9.95
N LYS A 51 -8.21 -9.89 10.03
CA LYS A 51 -8.38 -8.54 10.56
C LYS A 51 -7.71 -8.41 11.92
N ASP A 52 -7.07 -7.27 12.16
CA ASP A 52 -6.37 -6.92 13.40
C ASP A 52 -5.12 -7.77 13.71
N TYR A 53 -4.58 -8.50 12.71
CA TYR A 53 -3.31 -9.20 12.84
C TYR A 53 -2.15 -8.22 13.11
N LYS A 54 -1.36 -8.50 14.14
CA LYS A 54 -0.21 -7.68 14.54
C LYS A 54 1.05 -8.16 13.81
N PHE A 55 1.50 -7.38 12.83
CA PHE A 55 2.75 -7.65 12.14
C PHE A 55 3.96 -7.21 12.97
N GLN A 56 5.00 -8.05 13.00
CA GLN A 56 6.34 -7.64 13.41
C GLN A 56 7.09 -7.14 12.17
N LYS A 57 7.60 -5.90 12.21
CA LYS A 57 8.26 -5.24 11.05
C LYS A 57 9.32 -6.13 10.38
N ALA A 58 10.24 -6.68 11.16
CA ALA A 58 11.31 -7.54 10.65
C ALA A 58 10.75 -8.76 9.89
N ARG A 59 9.74 -9.41 10.47
CA ARG A 59 9.15 -10.64 9.91
C ARG A 59 8.39 -10.36 8.61
N ILE A 60 7.59 -9.29 8.55
CA ILE A 60 6.85 -8.97 7.33
C ILE A 60 7.81 -8.55 6.19
N ALA A 61 8.89 -7.85 6.52
CA ALA A 61 9.92 -7.49 5.54
C ALA A 61 10.64 -8.73 4.99
N GLU A 62 11.01 -9.70 5.83
CA GLU A 62 11.58 -10.98 5.39
C GLU A 62 10.65 -11.72 4.43
N VAL A 63 9.35 -11.75 4.73
CA VAL A 63 8.36 -12.38 3.86
C VAL A 63 8.26 -11.65 2.51
N TRP A 64 8.22 -10.32 2.50
CA TRP A 64 8.20 -9.57 1.24
C TRP A 64 9.45 -9.77 0.38
N VAL A 65 10.62 -9.94 1.00
CA VAL A 65 11.85 -10.29 0.29
C VAL A 65 11.78 -11.72 -0.25
N ALA A 66 11.32 -12.68 0.56
CA ALA A 66 11.19 -14.09 0.16
C ALA A 66 10.19 -14.29 -0.98
N GLU A 67 9.09 -13.54 -0.98
CA GLU A 67 8.06 -13.52 -2.04
C GLU A 67 8.49 -12.69 -3.28
N GLY A 68 9.66 -12.06 -3.24
CA GLY A 68 10.19 -11.23 -4.33
C GLY A 68 9.35 -9.97 -4.59
N PHE A 69 8.70 -9.43 -3.56
CA PHE A 69 7.99 -8.15 -3.65
C PHE A 69 8.94 -6.96 -3.50
N VAL A 70 10.03 -7.15 -2.77
CA VAL A 70 11.07 -6.15 -2.55
C VAL A 70 12.44 -6.77 -2.77
N GLU A 71 13.32 -6.04 -3.46
CA GLU A 71 14.72 -6.41 -3.60
C GLU A 71 15.53 -5.87 -2.43
N SER A 72 16.38 -6.71 -1.85
CA SER A 72 17.35 -6.24 -0.85
C SER A 72 18.39 -5.36 -1.54
N GLN A 73 18.41 -4.06 -1.23
CA GLN A 73 19.52 -3.20 -1.63
C GLN A 73 20.72 -3.59 -0.79
N GLY A 74 21.72 -4.23 -1.40
CA GLY A 74 22.88 -4.79 -0.71
C GLY A 74 23.49 -3.79 0.29
N GLY A 75 23.46 -4.14 1.58
CA GLY A 75 23.97 -3.32 2.67
C GLY A 75 22.91 -2.67 3.56
N VAL A 76 21.64 -2.60 3.15
CA VAL A 76 20.54 -2.14 4.01
C VAL A 76 19.99 -3.35 4.79
N PRO A 77 19.94 -3.30 6.14
CA PRO A 77 19.28 -4.34 6.92
C PRO A 77 17.83 -4.52 6.44
N ILE A 78 17.37 -5.77 6.31
CA ILE A 78 15.98 -6.07 5.89
C ILE A 78 14.94 -5.36 6.78
N GLN A 79 15.32 -5.05 8.02
CA GLN A 79 14.50 -4.32 8.99
C GLN A 79 14.32 -2.84 8.66
N ASP A 80 15.15 -2.28 7.79
CA ASP A 80 15.16 -0.87 7.37
C ASP A 80 14.61 -0.67 5.95
N ILE A 81 14.15 -1.74 5.31
CA ILE A 81 13.25 -1.70 4.15
C ILE A 81 11.90 -1.11 4.59
#